data_AF-A0A445BLQ3-F1
#
_entry.id   AF-A0A445BLQ3-F1
#
_cell.length_a   1.000
_cell.length_b   1.000
_cell.length_c   1.000
_cell.angle_alpha   90.00
_cell.angle_beta   90.00
_cell.angle_gamma   90.00
#
_symmetry.space_group_name_H-M   'P 1'
#
loop_
_entity.id
_entity.type
_entity.pdbx_description
1 polymer ?
#
loop_
_entity_poly.entity_id
_entity_poly.type
_entity_poly.pdbx_seq_one_letter_code
_entity_poly.pdbx_strand_id
1 'polypeptide(L)'
;MANGKVVVSAVSIILVVGVVIGTVAVVSNNNSSHDQLKSHNKAVEKLCQNADDKKLCYDVIGNVNTTDPKDYVSEVVKRTLDTVIKAFNMTDSLSVEHGESNPGMKMALDDCKDLLQSATHELEASINLITDNNFANVYQSSAELKNWLGAVIAYQQSCMDGFDTDGEKKVKTELQSDSLDSVGQLTALALDVVSGLSHFLNGLGLNLNLKPASRKLLEVDHEGYPTWLSAADRKLLQDVNNVRPNVVVAKDGSGQFKTVLEAINSYPKNYTGRYIIYVKAGVYDEYITVDKKFKNLFIYGDGNTKTIITGCKNFHEGTKTMRTSTFSTNADDFIAKSIAFENTAGAEGHQAVALRVQGDRSAFFDCAMRGYQDTLYAHAHRQFYRNCEISGTIDFIFGYGTTLIQNSRIIVRKPMSNQQNIVVADGTDQKNMPTGIVLQNCEIMADSTLYPDRLTVRTFLARPWKAFSRAVFIENTIGDLINNINEKLHI
;
A
#
# COMPACT_ATOMS: atom_id res chain seq x y z
N MET A 1 -21.10 66.97 -34.38
CA MET A 1 -19.64 67.18 -34.17
C MET A 1 -19.34 67.03 -32.70
N ALA A 2 -18.30 66.27 -32.36
CA ALA A 2 -17.57 66.21 -31.07
C ALA A 2 -18.41 65.92 -29.80
N ASN A 3 -18.32 64.72 -29.20
CA ASN A 3 -17.25 64.15 -28.38
C ASN A 3 -17.26 64.57 -26.90
N GLY A 4 -17.47 63.55 -26.04
CA GLY A 4 -16.88 63.41 -24.69
C GLY A 4 -17.69 64.01 -23.54
N LYS A 5 -17.82 63.42 -22.35
CA LYS A 5 -17.24 62.21 -21.74
C LYS A 5 -18.20 61.78 -20.61
N VAL A 6 -18.44 60.49 -20.44
CA VAL A 6 -18.87 59.94 -19.14
C VAL A 6 -17.86 58.87 -18.75
N VAL A 7 -17.20 59.11 -17.63
CA VAL A 7 -16.33 58.16 -16.92
C VAL A 7 -17.14 57.66 -15.72
N VAL A 8 -17.45 56.37 -15.70
CA VAL A 8 -17.74 55.56 -14.50
C VAL A 8 -17.25 54.15 -14.84
N SER A 9 -16.01 53.82 -14.47
CA SER A 9 -15.64 53.05 -13.27
C SER A 9 -15.93 51.54 -13.37
N ALA A 10 -14.85 50.83 -13.67
CA ALA A 10 -14.47 49.46 -13.29
C ALA A 10 -15.56 48.53 -12.71
N VAL A 11 -16.02 47.58 -13.55
CA VAL A 11 -16.53 46.28 -13.09
C VAL A 11 -16.06 45.18 -14.07
N SER A 12 -15.44 44.14 -13.50
CA SER A 12 -15.23 42.78 -14.03
C SER A 12 -14.13 42.51 -15.06
N ILE A 13 -12.88 42.41 -14.57
CA ILE A 13 -11.84 41.53 -15.13
C ILE A 13 -11.86 40.21 -14.34
N ILE A 14 -12.83 39.34 -14.59
CA ILE A 14 -12.76 37.89 -14.33
C ILE A 14 -13.76 37.25 -15.28
N LEU A 15 -13.31 36.69 -16.41
CA LEU A 15 -13.93 35.57 -17.16
C LEU A 15 -13.42 35.46 -18.61
N VAL A 16 -12.11 35.42 -18.87
CA VAL A 16 -11.59 34.73 -20.09
C VAL A 16 -10.15 34.25 -19.84
N VAL A 17 -9.98 33.13 -19.13
CA VAL A 17 -8.75 32.29 -19.21
C VAL A 17 -9.17 30.83 -19.32
N GLY A 18 -10.08 30.55 -20.25
CA GLY A 18 -10.64 29.22 -20.49
C GLY A 18 -10.53 28.73 -21.95
N VAL A 19 -9.84 29.46 -22.84
CA VAL A 19 -9.73 29.08 -24.25
C VAL A 19 -8.38 29.51 -24.83
N VAL A 20 -7.30 28.74 -24.58
CA VAL A 20 -6.02 28.87 -25.31
C VAL A 20 -5.44 27.53 -25.79
N ILE A 21 -6.15 26.39 -25.69
CA ILE A 21 -5.71 25.13 -26.34
C ILE A 21 -6.64 24.72 -27.50
N GLY A 22 -7.69 25.50 -27.79
CA GLY A 22 -8.74 25.15 -28.77
C GLY A 22 -8.67 25.82 -30.14
N THR A 23 -7.60 26.55 -30.50
CA THR A 23 -7.51 27.23 -31.81
C THR A 23 -6.13 27.10 -32.45
N VAL A 24 -5.82 25.89 -32.91
CA VAL A 24 -5.19 25.75 -34.23
C VAL A 24 -6.27 25.12 -35.10
N ALA A 25 -7.17 25.97 -35.62
CA ALA A 25 -8.10 25.57 -36.67
C ALA A 25 -7.28 25.32 -37.93
N VAL A 26 -7.05 24.04 -38.22
CA VAL A 26 -6.62 23.56 -39.53
C VAL A 26 -7.73 23.86 -40.53
N VAL A 27 -7.37 24.63 -41.56
CA VAL A 27 -8.19 24.83 -42.76
C VAL A 27 -8.40 23.48 -43.43
N SER A 28 -9.66 23.19 -43.73
CA SER A 28 -10.19 22.01 -44.42
C SER A 28 -9.29 21.45 -45.53
N ASN A 29 -8.98 20.16 -45.42
CA ASN A 29 -8.81 19.28 -46.58
C ASN A 29 -9.22 17.86 -46.17
N ASN A 30 -9.75 17.06 -47.11
CA ASN A 30 -10.26 15.68 -46.94
C ASN A 30 -9.21 14.62 -46.50
N ASN A 31 -8.17 15.02 -45.75
CA ASN A 31 -7.08 14.17 -45.23
C ASN A 31 -7.17 13.90 -43.71
N SER A 32 -8.18 14.43 -43.01
CA SER A 32 -8.27 14.38 -41.54
C SER A 32 -8.28 12.95 -40.97
N SER A 33 -8.93 11.99 -41.64
CA SER A 33 -8.98 10.59 -41.21
C SER A 33 -7.63 9.89 -41.35
N HIS A 34 -6.87 10.16 -42.41
CA HIS A 34 -5.58 9.52 -42.65
C HIS A 34 -4.48 10.05 -41.72
N ASP A 35 -4.54 11.34 -41.38
CA ASP A 35 -3.60 11.97 -40.44
C ASP A 35 -3.92 11.64 -38.97
N GLN A 36 -5.20 11.51 -38.61
CA GLN A 36 -5.62 10.99 -37.30
C GLN A 36 -5.19 9.52 -37.10
N LEU A 37 -5.34 8.67 -38.12
CA LEU A 37 -4.94 7.26 -38.05
C LEU A 37 -3.42 7.09 -37.89
N LYS A 38 -2.62 7.92 -38.57
CA LYS A 38 -1.15 7.94 -38.42
C LYS A 38 -0.72 8.43 -37.03
N SER A 39 -1.40 9.46 -36.50
CA SER A 39 -1.14 9.98 -35.16
C SER A 39 -1.49 8.96 -34.06
N HIS A 40 -2.60 8.26 -34.22
CA HIS A 40 -3.04 7.19 -33.31
C HIS A 40 -2.05 6.01 -33.29
N ASN A 41 -1.68 5.47 -34.46
CA ASN A 41 -0.73 4.35 -34.53
C ASN A 41 0.63 4.69 -33.89
N LYS A 42 1.10 5.93 -34.08
CA LYS A 42 2.34 6.42 -33.46
C LYS A 42 2.20 6.56 -31.93
N ALA A 43 1.04 7.00 -31.43
CA ALA A 43 0.77 7.12 -30.00
C ALA A 43 0.77 5.74 -29.31
N VAL A 44 0.06 4.77 -29.90
CA VAL A 44 0.00 3.39 -29.40
C VAL A 44 1.38 2.74 -29.41
N GLU A 45 2.14 2.88 -30.51
CA GLU A 45 3.52 2.36 -30.60
C GLU A 45 4.41 2.92 -29.48
N LYS A 46 4.29 4.21 -29.17
CA LYS A 46 5.10 4.86 -28.13
C LYS A 46 4.70 4.47 -26.71
N LEU A 47 3.42 4.27 -26.44
CA LEU A 47 2.94 3.79 -25.14
C LEU A 47 3.35 2.33 -24.91
N CYS A 48 3.18 1.48 -25.92
CA CYS A 48 3.49 0.05 -25.83
C CYS A 48 5.00 -0.26 -25.94
N GLN A 49 5.84 0.72 -26.29
CA GLN A 49 7.28 0.50 -26.45
C GLN A 49 7.95 -0.05 -25.18
N ASN A 50 7.48 0.40 -24.00
CA ASN A 50 8.04 0.06 -22.69
C ASN A 50 7.21 -0.98 -21.92
N ALA A 51 6.14 -1.51 -22.52
CA ALA A 51 5.34 -2.56 -21.91
C ALA A 51 6.10 -3.89 -21.99
N ASP A 52 6.09 -4.64 -20.89
CA ASP A 52 6.71 -5.98 -20.85
C ASP A 52 5.95 -6.95 -21.78
N ASP A 53 4.61 -6.87 -21.83
CA ASP A 53 3.77 -7.51 -22.85
C ASP A 53 3.26 -6.51 -23.90
N LYS A 54 4.02 -6.38 -24.98
CA LYS A 54 3.68 -5.50 -26.10
C LYS A 54 2.39 -5.93 -26.79
N LYS A 55 2.14 -7.23 -26.93
CA LYS A 55 0.99 -7.75 -27.66
C LYS A 55 -0.29 -7.39 -26.90
N LEU A 56 -0.32 -7.69 -25.61
CA LEU A 56 -1.44 -7.31 -24.74
C LEU A 56 -1.67 -5.79 -24.76
N CYS A 57 -0.60 -4.99 -24.75
CA CYS A 57 -0.72 -3.55 -24.89
C CYS A 57 -1.45 -3.14 -26.18
N TYR A 58 -1.01 -3.62 -27.34
CA TYR A 58 -1.68 -3.33 -28.62
C TYR A 58 -3.13 -3.82 -28.64
N ASP A 59 -3.41 -4.99 -28.07
CA ASP A 59 -4.78 -5.55 -28.04
C ASP A 59 -5.72 -4.70 -27.17
N VAL A 60 -5.23 -4.13 -26.07
CA VAL A 60 -6.02 -3.31 -25.15
C VAL A 60 -6.25 -1.90 -25.68
N ILE A 61 -5.20 -1.20 -26.14
CA ILE A 61 -5.29 0.22 -26.51
C ILE A 61 -5.35 0.50 -28.02
N GLY A 62 -5.13 -0.50 -28.87
CA GLY A 62 -5.06 -0.34 -30.33
C GLY A 62 -6.38 0.07 -31.00
N ASN A 63 -7.52 -0.09 -30.32
CA ASN A 63 -8.83 0.33 -30.82
C ASN A 63 -9.30 1.68 -30.25
N VAL A 64 -8.50 2.34 -29.41
CA VAL A 64 -8.89 3.59 -28.75
C VAL A 64 -8.80 4.75 -29.74
N ASN A 65 -9.94 5.13 -30.34
CA ASN A 65 -9.98 6.24 -31.29
C ASN A 65 -10.09 7.59 -30.58
N THR A 66 -8.96 8.11 -30.08
CA THR A 66 -8.89 9.39 -29.38
C THR A 66 -7.62 10.18 -29.71
N THR A 67 -7.74 11.50 -29.62
CA THR A 67 -6.61 12.44 -29.68
C THR A 67 -6.08 12.83 -28.30
N ASP A 68 -6.79 12.51 -27.21
CA ASP A 68 -6.34 12.82 -25.84
C ASP A 68 -5.53 11.65 -25.26
N PRO A 69 -4.23 11.83 -24.97
CA PRO A 69 -3.39 10.83 -24.36
C PRO A 69 -3.93 10.19 -23.06
N LYS A 70 -4.73 10.91 -22.28
CA LYS A 70 -5.25 10.40 -21.00
C LYS A 70 -6.25 9.26 -21.20
N ASP A 71 -6.92 9.22 -22.34
CA ASP A 71 -7.93 8.22 -22.67
C ASP A 71 -7.30 6.83 -22.89
N TYR A 72 -6.07 6.77 -23.42
CA TYR A 72 -5.32 5.50 -23.52
C TYR A 72 -5.02 4.94 -22.13
N VAL A 73 -4.62 5.80 -21.18
CA VAL A 73 -4.39 5.39 -19.79
C VAL A 73 -5.70 4.96 -19.14
N SER A 74 -6.77 5.73 -19.35
CA SER A 74 -8.10 5.41 -18.82
C SER A 74 -8.62 4.07 -19.35
N GLU A 75 -8.41 3.74 -20.62
CA GLU A 75 -8.86 2.46 -21.20
C GLU A 75 -8.18 1.28 -20.52
N VAL A 76 -6.86 1.31 -20.34
CA VAL A 76 -6.14 0.21 -19.67
C VAL A 76 -6.68 0.02 -18.25
N VAL A 77 -6.83 1.10 -17.48
CA VAL A 77 -7.34 1.01 -16.10
C VAL A 77 -8.79 0.51 -16.06
N LYS A 78 -9.64 0.91 -17.01
CA LYS A 78 -11.02 0.40 -17.13
C LYS A 78 -11.05 -1.10 -17.45
N ARG A 79 -10.21 -1.57 -18.36
CA ARG A 79 -10.10 -3.01 -18.66
C ARG A 79 -9.59 -3.81 -17.48
N THR A 80 -8.67 -3.25 -16.70
CA THR A 80 -8.24 -3.85 -15.43
C THR A 80 -9.41 -3.95 -14.46
N LEU A 81 -10.22 -2.89 -14.30
CA LEU A 81 -11.41 -2.88 -13.45
C LEU A 81 -12.42 -3.97 -13.86
N ASP A 82 -12.73 -4.08 -15.16
CA ASP A 82 -13.64 -5.11 -15.67
C ASP A 82 -13.14 -6.52 -15.31
N THR A 83 -11.83 -6.74 -15.36
CA THR A 83 -11.22 -8.03 -15.06
C THR A 83 -11.21 -8.31 -13.56
N VAL A 84 -10.99 -7.30 -12.71
CA VAL A 84 -11.14 -7.42 -11.25
C VAL A 84 -12.59 -7.74 -10.86
N ILE A 85 -13.57 -7.12 -11.51
CA ILE A 85 -15.00 -7.41 -11.28
C ILE A 85 -15.32 -8.85 -11.68
N LYS A 86 -14.78 -9.35 -12.80
CA LYS A 86 -14.93 -10.77 -13.17
C LYS A 86 -14.32 -11.70 -12.13
N ALA A 87 -13.11 -11.41 -11.65
CA ALA A 87 -12.44 -12.18 -10.60
C ALA A 87 -13.25 -12.18 -9.29
N PHE A 88 -13.84 -11.04 -8.93
CA PHE A 88 -14.70 -10.92 -7.76
C PHE A 88 -15.95 -11.82 -7.88
N ASN A 89 -16.65 -11.76 -9.01
CA ASN A 89 -17.84 -12.57 -9.25
C ASN A 89 -17.53 -14.08 -9.30
N MET A 90 -16.37 -14.46 -9.85
CA MET A 90 -15.90 -15.84 -9.84
C MET A 90 -15.60 -16.30 -8.42
N THR A 91 -14.89 -15.49 -7.63
CA THR A 91 -14.63 -15.76 -6.21
C THR A 91 -15.94 -15.90 -5.43
N ASP A 92 -16.96 -15.11 -5.77
CA ASP A 92 -18.30 -15.24 -5.20
C ASP A 92 -18.98 -16.56 -5.52
N SER A 93 -18.90 -16.98 -6.79
CA SER A 93 -19.42 -18.28 -7.23
C SER A 93 -18.70 -19.44 -6.52
N LEU A 94 -17.36 -19.42 -6.50
CA LEU A 94 -16.54 -20.43 -5.81
C LEU A 94 -16.81 -20.46 -4.29
N SER A 95 -17.09 -19.31 -3.69
CA SER A 95 -17.47 -19.21 -2.28
C SER A 95 -18.80 -19.89 -1.99
N VAL A 96 -19.75 -19.88 -2.92
CA VAL A 96 -21.02 -20.61 -2.78
C VAL A 96 -20.81 -22.11 -2.98
N GLU A 97 -19.99 -22.50 -3.96
CA GLU A 97 -19.75 -23.91 -4.30
C GLU A 97 -18.86 -24.64 -3.27
N HIS A 98 -17.83 -23.98 -2.76
CA HIS A 98 -16.79 -24.59 -1.94
C HIS A 98 -16.70 -24.03 -0.52
N GLY A 99 -17.34 -22.90 -0.22
CA GLY A 99 -17.18 -22.22 1.06
C GLY A 99 -17.72 -22.99 2.27
N GLU A 100 -18.64 -23.93 2.10
CA GLU A 100 -19.12 -24.77 3.22
C GLU A 100 -18.28 -26.05 3.39
N SER A 101 -17.43 -26.38 2.42
CA SER A 101 -16.69 -27.65 2.41
C SER A 101 -15.48 -27.67 3.36
N ASN A 102 -14.87 -26.51 3.60
CA ASN A 102 -13.67 -26.37 4.44
C ASN A 102 -13.61 -24.94 5.03
N PRO A 103 -13.52 -24.78 6.36
CA PRO A 103 -13.37 -23.46 6.99
C PRO A 103 -12.18 -22.64 6.47
N GLY A 104 -11.05 -23.30 6.17
CA GLY A 104 -9.87 -22.65 5.58
C GLY A 104 -10.13 -22.09 4.18
N MET A 105 -10.83 -22.88 3.35
CA MET A 105 -11.24 -22.45 2.01
C MET A 105 -12.19 -21.25 2.09
N LYS A 106 -13.16 -21.28 3.01
CA LYS A 106 -14.08 -20.16 3.23
C LYS A 106 -13.32 -18.89 3.58
N MET A 107 -12.39 -18.97 4.52
CA MET A 107 -11.58 -17.82 4.91
C MET A 107 -10.77 -17.27 3.73
N ALA A 108 -10.13 -18.13 2.94
CA ALA A 108 -9.36 -17.71 1.77
C ALA A 108 -10.22 -17.02 0.70
N LEU A 109 -11.42 -17.56 0.43
CA LEU A 109 -12.36 -16.97 -0.52
C LEU A 109 -12.94 -15.64 -0.02
N ASP A 110 -13.33 -15.56 1.25
CA ASP A 110 -13.80 -14.33 1.87
C ASP A 110 -12.70 -13.25 1.87
N ASP A 111 -11.45 -13.63 2.18
CA ASP A 111 -10.30 -12.73 2.12
C ASP A 111 -10.06 -12.23 0.70
N CYS A 112 -10.11 -13.12 -0.29
CA CYS A 112 -9.95 -12.74 -1.69
C CYS A 112 -11.03 -11.76 -2.16
N LYS A 113 -12.29 -11.96 -1.74
CA LYS A 113 -13.38 -11.01 -2.04
C LYS A 113 -13.09 -9.62 -1.48
N ASP A 114 -12.71 -9.52 -0.22
CA ASP A 114 -12.41 -8.24 0.44
C ASP A 114 -11.24 -7.52 -0.25
N LEU A 115 -10.22 -8.27 -0.67
CA LEU A 115 -9.06 -7.77 -1.40
C LEU A 115 -9.44 -7.29 -2.82
N LEU A 116 -10.25 -8.05 -3.55
CA LEU A 116 -10.72 -7.66 -4.88
C LEU A 116 -11.68 -6.46 -4.83
N GLN A 117 -12.51 -6.35 -3.78
CA GLN A 117 -13.31 -5.15 -3.55
C GLN A 117 -12.41 -3.93 -3.25
N SER A 118 -11.34 -4.12 -2.48
CA SER A 118 -10.34 -3.06 -2.26
C SER A 118 -9.68 -2.65 -3.57
N ALA A 119 -9.31 -3.61 -4.43
CA ALA A 119 -8.75 -3.34 -5.76
C ALA A 119 -9.70 -2.55 -6.66
N THR A 120 -10.99 -2.88 -6.67
CA THR A 120 -12.04 -2.12 -7.37
C THR A 120 -12.01 -0.64 -6.97
N HIS A 121 -11.98 -0.35 -5.66
CA HIS A 121 -11.92 1.03 -5.18
C HIS A 121 -10.66 1.79 -5.62
N GLU A 122 -9.49 1.13 -5.67
CA GLU A 122 -8.24 1.74 -6.14
C GLU A 122 -8.29 2.07 -7.65
N LEU A 123 -8.91 1.18 -8.44
CA LEU A 123 -9.08 1.38 -9.88
C LEU A 123 -10.12 2.46 -10.19
N GLU A 124 -11.23 2.52 -9.45
CA GLU A 124 -12.21 3.62 -9.54
C GLU A 124 -11.56 4.97 -9.19
N ALA A 125 -10.77 5.04 -8.11
CA ALA A 125 -10.03 6.25 -7.75
C ALA A 125 -9.05 6.66 -8.87
N SER A 126 -8.36 5.69 -9.47
CA SER A 126 -7.47 5.92 -10.61
C SER A 126 -8.22 6.49 -11.83
N ILE A 127 -9.38 5.92 -12.18
CA ILE A 127 -10.22 6.38 -13.30
C ILE A 127 -10.72 7.80 -13.05
N ASN A 128 -11.20 8.10 -11.84
CA ASN A 128 -11.67 9.44 -11.48
C ASN A 128 -10.54 10.47 -11.59
N LEU A 129 -9.35 10.14 -11.05
CA LEU A 129 -8.18 11.01 -11.18
C LEU A 129 -7.83 11.30 -12.64
N ILE A 130 -7.86 10.29 -13.51
CA ILE A 130 -7.54 10.43 -14.93
C ILE A 130 -8.60 11.26 -15.66
N THR A 131 -9.87 10.99 -15.39
CA THR A 131 -11.00 11.60 -16.11
C THR A 131 -11.17 13.07 -15.76
N ASP A 132 -11.07 13.41 -14.47
CA ASP A 132 -11.33 14.76 -13.93
C ASP A 132 -10.19 15.75 -14.21
N ASN A 133 -9.03 15.26 -14.65
CA ASN A 133 -7.84 16.06 -14.86
C ASN A 133 -7.44 16.16 -16.34
N ASN A 134 -6.59 17.15 -16.64
CA ASN A 134 -5.86 17.19 -17.91
C ASN A 134 -4.63 16.27 -17.85
N PHE A 135 -4.08 15.94 -19.02
CA PHE A 135 -2.93 15.03 -19.09
C PHE A 135 -1.70 15.48 -18.27
N ALA A 136 -1.44 16.79 -18.19
CA ALA A 136 -0.30 17.31 -17.40
C ALA A 136 -0.46 17.02 -15.90
N ASN A 137 -1.66 17.17 -15.37
CA ASN A 137 -1.99 16.82 -13.99
C ASN A 137 -1.93 15.30 -13.78
N VAL A 138 -2.42 14.50 -14.74
CA VAL A 138 -2.30 13.02 -14.68
C VAL A 138 -0.84 12.59 -14.63
N TYR A 139 0.02 13.21 -15.43
CA TYR A 139 1.46 12.97 -15.41
C TYR A 139 2.09 13.32 -14.04
N GLN A 140 1.73 14.48 -13.47
CA GLN A 140 2.21 14.89 -12.14
C GLN A 140 1.71 13.94 -11.04
N SER A 141 0.50 13.39 -11.20
CA SER A 141 -0.10 12.40 -10.28
C SER A 141 0.28 10.94 -10.58
N SER A 142 1.27 10.70 -11.44
CA SER A 142 1.70 9.34 -11.77
C SER A 142 2.16 8.53 -10.56
N ALA A 143 2.71 9.18 -9.53
CA ALA A 143 3.08 8.52 -8.27
C ALA A 143 1.84 7.97 -7.53
N GLU A 144 0.73 8.72 -7.50
CA GLU A 144 -0.54 8.25 -6.91
C GLU A 144 -1.14 7.10 -7.71
N LEU A 145 -1.16 7.21 -9.05
CA LEU A 145 -1.63 6.12 -9.91
C LEU A 145 -0.82 4.84 -9.70
N LYS A 146 0.51 4.94 -9.63
CA LYS A 146 1.37 3.78 -9.35
C LYS A 146 1.14 3.21 -7.95
N ASN A 147 0.87 4.04 -6.95
CA ASN A 147 0.55 3.59 -5.60
C ASN A 147 -0.72 2.74 -5.59
N TRP A 148 -1.79 3.22 -6.24
CA TRP A 148 -3.07 2.50 -6.35
C TRP A 148 -2.96 1.23 -7.19
N LEU A 149 -2.32 1.30 -8.37
CA LEU A 149 -2.10 0.12 -9.23
C LEU A 149 -1.18 -0.91 -8.55
N GLY A 150 -0.17 -0.47 -7.80
CA GLY A 150 0.67 -1.36 -6.99
C GLY A 150 -0.14 -2.08 -5.91
N ALA A 151 -1.07 -1.38 -5.25
CA ALA A 151 -1.98 -2.00 -4.28
C ALA A 151 -2.90 -3.05 -4.93
N VAL A 152 -3.39 -2.82 -6.16
CA VAL A 152 -4.18 -3.83 -6.90
C VAL A 152 -3.40 -5.14 -7.11
N ILE A 153 -2.11 -5.05 -7.47
CA ILE A 153 -1.24 -6.24 -7.55
C ILE A 153 -1.04 -6.87 -6.17
N ALA A 154 -0.80 -6.07 -5.13
CA ALA A 154 -0.68 -6.57 -3.76
C ALA A 154 -1.90 -7.38 -3.32
N TYR A 155 -3.11 -6.90 -3.66
CA TYR A 155 -4.38 -7.56 -3.36
C TYR A 155 -4.56 -8.85 -4.16
N GLN A 156 -4.22 -8.84 -5.46
CA GLN A 156 -4.23 -10.04 -6.29
C GLN A 156 -3.27 -11.11 -5.76
N GLN A 157 -2.04 -10.73 -5.43
CA GLN A 157 -1.05 -11.66 -4.87
C GLN A 157 -1.45 -12.18 -3.49
N SER A 158 -1.96 -11.31 -2.62
CA SER A 158 -2.42 -11.71 -1.28
C SER A 158 -3.63 -12.65 -1.34
N CYS A 159 -4.53 -12.46 -2.31
CA CYS A 159 -5.62 -13.42 -2.56
C CYS A 159 -5.03 -14.80 -2.90
N MET A 160 -4.06 -14.86 -3.80
CA MET A 160 -3.38 -16.11 -4.17
C MET A 160 -2.63 -16.77 -3.02
N ASP A 161 -2.00 -15.96 -2.17
CA ASP A 161 -1.25 -16.41 -0.99
C ASP A 161 -2.16 -16.86 0.17
N GLY A 162 -3.49 -16.72 0.08
CA GLY A 162 -4.42 -17.25 1.09
C GLY A 162 -4.74 -18.75 0.91
N PHE A 163 -4.44 -19.30 -0.26
CA PHE A 163 -4.69 -20.70 -0.61
C PHE A 163 -3.40 -21.51 -0.45
N ASP A 164 -3.23 -22.12 0.72
CA ASP A 164 -1.96 -22.68 1.21
C ASP A 164 -2.02 -24.17 1.51
N THR A 165 -3.21 -24.78 1.43
CA THR A 165 -3.39 -26.21 1.72
C THR A 165 -3.60 -27.03 0.45
N ASP A 166 -3.31 -28.33 0.52
CA ASP A 166 -3.48 -29.23 -0.63
C ASP A 166 -4.92 -29.28 -1.14
N GLY A 167 -5.90 -29.19 -0.24
CA GLY A 167 -7.33 -29.15 -0.59
C GLY A 167 -7.76 -27.86 -1.31
N GLU A 168 -6.94 -26.82 -1.26
CA GLU A 168 -7.21 -25.51 -1.87
C GLU A 168 -6.60 -25.35 -3.26
N LYS A 169 -5.63 -26.20 -3.63
CA LYS A 169 -4.85 -26.07 -4.87
C LYS A 169 -5.70 -26.03 -6.14
N LYS A 170 -6.79 -26.80 -6.19
CA LYS A 170 -7.66 -26.83 -7.37
C LYS A 170 -8.35 -25.48 -7.57
N VAL A 171 -9.01 -24.98 -6.52
CA VAL A 171 -9.70 -23.67 -6.53
C VAL A 171 -8.70 -22.55 -6.79
N LYS A 172 -7.52 -22.60 -6.17
CA LYS A 172 -6.42 -21.67 -6.43
C LYS A 172 -6.03 -21.63 -7.91
N THR A 173 -5.83 -22.79 -8.52
CA THR A 173 -5.40 -22.91 -9.92
C THR A 173 -6.48 -22.39 -10.87
N GLU A 174 -7.73 -22.75 -10.62
CA GLU A 174 -8.89 -22.31 -11.40
C GLU A 174 -9.09 -20.79 -11.32
N LEU A 175 -9.09 -20.23 -10.11
CA LEU A 175 -9.20 -18.79 -9.89
C LEU A 175 -8.01 -18.02 -10.50
N GLN A 176 -6.83 -18.62 -10.47
CA GLN A 176 -5.63 -18.06 -11.08
C GLN A 176 -5.74 -17.99 -12.60
N SER A 177 -5.94 -19.12 -13.27
CA SER A 177 -5.92 -19.22 -14.72
C SER A 177 -7.05 -18.43 -15.38
N ASP A 178 -8.22 -18.45 -14.75
CA ASP A 178 -9.44 -17.94 -15.38
C ASP A 178 -9.72 -16.48 -15.00
N SER A 179 -8.99 -15.91 -14.03
CA SER A 179 -9.18 -14.53 -13.59
C SER A 179 -7.92 -13.81 -13.12
N LEU A 180 -7.27 -14.28 -12.06
CA LEU A 180 -6.26 -13.45 -11.35
C LEU A 180 -4.98 -13.22 -12.15
N ASP A 181 -4.60 -14.14 -13.03
CA ASP A 181 -3.48 -13.91 -13.96
C ASP A 181 -3.78 -12.74 -14.90
N SER A 182 -5.01 -12.64 -15.41
CA SER A 182 -5.44 -11.52 -16.26
C SER A 182 -5.46 -10.20 -15.48
N VAL A 183 -5.88 -10.22 -14.20
CA VAL A 183 -5.81 -9.06 -13.30
C VAL A 183 -4.35 -8.59 -13.15
N GLY A 184 -3.43 -9.52 -12.86
CA GLY A 184 -2.01 -9.22 -12.71
C GLY A 184 -1.41 -8.62 -13.99
N GLN A 185 -1.65 -9.26 -15.14
CA GLN A 185 -1.14 -8.83 -16.45
C GLN A 185 -1.64 -7.43 -16.84
N LEU A 186 -2.95 -7.16 -16.73
CA LEU A 186 -3.51 -5.86 -17.09
C LEU A 186 -3.09 -4.75 -16.11
N THR A 187 -2.95 -5.08 -14.82
CA THR A 187 -2.44 -4.11 -13.83
C THR A 187 -0.96 -3.79 -14.06
N ALA A 188 -0.14 -4.80 -14.38
CA ALA A 188 1.25 -4.59 -14.76
C ALA A 188 1.36 -3.73 -16.03
N LEU A 189 0.54 -4.00 -17.05
CA LEU A 189 0.44 -3.15 -18.24
C LEU A 189 0.06 -1.71 -17.88
N ALA A 190 -0.90 -1.50 -16.98
CA ALA A 190 -1.26 -0.16 -16.52
C ALA A 190 -0.07 0.55 -15.84
N LEU A 191 0.70 -0.15 -15.02
CA LEU A 191 1.93 0.38 -14.40
C LEU A 191 2.98 0.74 -15.45
N ASP A 192 3.16 -0.07 -16.49
CA ASP A 192 4.10 0.19 -17.58
C ASP A 192 3.70 1.44 -18.37
N VAL A 193 2.42 1.57 -18.72
CA VAL A 193 1.87 2.74 -19.41
C VAL A 193 2.04 4.01 -18.57
N VAL A 194 1.68 3.97 -17.27
CA VAL A 194 1.85 5.11 -16.36
C VAL A 194 3.34 5.46 -16.16
N SER A 195 4.23 4.46 -16.13
CA SER A 195 5.68 4.68 -16.05
C SER A 195 6.25 5.28 -17.34
N GLY A 196 5.67 4.92 -18.49
CA GLY A 196 6.07 5.36 -19.82
C GLY A 196 5.60 6.76 -20.22
N LEU A 197 4.76 7.44 -19.44
CA LEU A 197 4.17 8.74 -19.81
C LEU A 197 5.21 9.81 -20.16
N SER A 198 6.37 9.80 -19.50
CA SER A 198 7.47 10.73 -19.84
C SER A 198 8.06 10.48 -21.22
N HIS A 199 8.28 9.22 -21.59
CA HIS A 199 8.76 8.82 -22.91
C HIS A 199 7.74 9.12 -24.00
N PHE A 200 6.46 8.95 -23.68
CA PHE A 200 5.35 9.28 -24.56
C PHE A 200 5.33 10.78 -24.91
N LEU A 201 5.43 11.67 -23.91
CA LEU A 201 5.49 13.12 -24.14
C LEU A 201 6.65 13.52 -25.04
N ASN A 202 7.85 13.00 -24.76
CA ASN A 202 9.04 13.24 -25.56
C ASN A 202 8.86 12.72 -27.00
N GLY A 203 8.24 11.56 -27.17
CA GLY A 203 7.97 10.95 -28.49
C GLY A 203 6.97 11.72 -29.35
N LEU A 204 6.09 12.51 -28.72
CA LEU A 204 5.17 13.43 -29.40
C LEU A 204 5.75 14.84 -29.63
N GLY A 205 6.98 15.11 -29.15
CA GLY A 205 7.59 16.43 -29.26
C GLY A 205 6.96 17.49 -28.35
N LEU A 206 6.19 17.07 -27.33
CA LEU A 206 5.58 17.95 -26.34
C LEU A 206 6.57 18.21 -25.20
N ASN A 207 7.44 19.21 -25.38
CA ASN A 207 8.31 19.73 -24.31
C ASN A 207 7.49 20.55 -23.30
N LEU A 208 6.65 19.89 -22.52
CA LEU A 208 6.02 20.52 -21.38
C LEU A 208 7.11 20.72 -20.30
N ASN A 209 7.24 21.93 -19.75
CA ASN A 209 8.09 22.24 -18.59
C ASN A 209 7.53 21.57 -17.32
N LEU A 210 7.40 20.25 -17.35
CA LEU A 210 6.88 19.43 -16.26
C LEU A 210 8.03 19.15 -15.30
N LYS A 211 7.76 19.32 -14.00
CA LYS A 211 8.65 18.77 -12.99
C LYS A 211 8.74 17.25 -13.23
N PRO A 212 9.94 16.66 -13.18
CA PRO A 212 10.08 15.21 -13.29
C PRO A 212 9.17 14.56 -12.25
N ALA A 213 8.32 13.61 -12.69
CA ALA A 213 7.58 12.78 -11.75
C ALA A 213 8.57 12.17 -10.75
N SER A 214 8.28 12.28 -9.46
CA SER A 214 9.21 11.84 -8.42
C SER A 214 9.59 10.38 -8.64
N ARG A 215 10.90 10.12 -8.74
CA ARG A 215 11.46 8.76 -8.84
C ARG A 215 11.71 8.14 -7.46
N LYS A 216 11.39 8.86 -6.38
CA LYS A 216 11.66 8.40 -5.01
C LYS A 216 10.54 7.49 -4.53
N LEU A 217 10.93 6.39 -3.89
CA LEU A 217 10.02 5.44 -3.25
C LEU A 217 9.12 6.14 -2.23
N LEU A 218 9.72 7.02 -1.41
CA LEU A 218 9.05 7.97 -0.52
C LEU A 218 9.79 9.31 -0.58
N GLU A 219 9.06 10.41 -0.72
CA GLU A 219 9.64 11.74 -0.58
C GLU A 219 9.68 12.12 0.89
N VAL A 220 10.89 12.40 1.37
CA VAL A 220 11.18 12.80 2.74
C VAL A 220 11.73 14.22 2.71
N ASP A 221 11.32 15.06 3.66
CA ASP A 221 11.82 16.41 3.81
C ASP A 221 13.11 16.49 4.65
N HIS A 222 13.54 17.72 4.93
CA HIS A 222 14.77 18.02 5.67
C HIS A 222 14.74 17.58 7.16
N GLU A 223 13.56 17.30 7.72
CA GLU A 223 13.38 16.83 9.10
C GLU A 223 13.27 15.29 9.18
N GLY A 224 13.39 14.61 8.04
CA GLY A 224 13.25 13.16 7.96
C GLY A 224 11.80 12.68 7.96
N TYR A 225 10.81 13.55 7.71
CA TYR A 225 9.40 13.15 7.62
C TYR A 225 8.93 13.00 6.18
N PRO A 226 8.00 12.06 5.90
CA PRO A 226 7.35 12.00 4.60
C PRO A 226 6.63 13.31 4.26
N THR A 227 6.68 13.73 3.00
CA THR A 227 6.05 14.98 2.54
C THR A 227 4.53 14.98 2.66
N TRP A 228 3.91 13.80 2.67
CA TRP A 228 2.47 13.63 2.88
C TRP A 228 2.05 13.75 4.35
N LEU A 229 2.98 13.64 5.32
CA LEU A 229 2.66 13.82 6.73
C LEU A 229 2.56 15.31 7.05
N SER A 230 1.35 15.79 7.32
CA SER A 230 1.06 17.21 7.46
C SER A 230 1.78 17.84 8.65
N ALA A 231 2.08 19.15 8.56
CA ALA A 231 2.65 19.90 9.69
C ALA A 231 1.76 19.89 10.94
N ALA A 232 0.43 19.85 10.75
CA ALA A 232 -0.53 19.73 11.85
C ALA A 232 -0.37 18.40 12.58
N ASP A 233 -0.23 17.30 11.86
CA ASP A 233 -0.03 15.97 12.47
C ASP A 233 1.31 15.86 13.18
N ARG A 234 2.37 16.42 12.60
CA ARG A 234 3.69 16.49 13.25
C ARG A 234 3.63 17.24 14.57
N LYS A 235 2.89 18.35 14.61
CA LYS A 235 2.66 19.10 15.85
C LYS A 235 1.90 18.27 16.89
N LEU A 236 0.89 17.50 16.46
CA LEU A 236 0.18 16.58 17.36
C LEU A 236 1.12 15.51 17.93
N LEU A 237 2.01 14.95 17.10
CA LEU A 237 2.95 13.90 17.48
C LEU A 237 4.04 14.37 18.46
N GLN A 238 4.40 15.65 18.43
CA GLN A 238 5.40 16.25 19.32
C GLN A 238 4.88 16.46 20.75
N ASP A 239 3.58 16.72 20.93
CA ASP A 239 3.00 17.11 22.22
C ASP A 239 1.65 16.44 22.48
N VAL A 240 1.62 15.10 22.40
CA VAL A 240 0.39 14.31 22.59
C VAL A 240 -0.27 14.51 23.95
N ASN A 241 0.49 14.86 24.98
CA ASN A 241 -0.03 15.06 26.33
C ASN A 241 -0.95 16.29 26.44
N ASN A 242 -0.81 17.26 25.54
CA ASN A 242 -1.65 18.45 25.49
C ASN A 242 -2.74 18.37 24.40
N VAL A 243 -2.85 17.22 23.71
CA VAL A 243 -3.88 16.99 22.70
C VAL A 243 -5.17 16.55 23.38
N ARG A 244 -6.26 17.30 23.19
CA ARG A 244 -7.58 16.90 23.66
C ARG A 244 -8.10 15.73 22.81
N PRO A 245 -8.28 14.51 23.36
CA PRO A 245 -8.84 13.40 22.61
C PRO A 245 -10.35 13.59 22.39
N ASN A 246 -10.88 13.01 21.32
CA ASN A 246 -12.32 12.89 21.11
C ASN A 246 -12.93 11.89 22.07
N VAL A 247 -12.25 10.75 22.26
CA VAL A 247 -12.68 9.67 23.14
C VAL A 247 -11.50 9.06 23.88
N VAL A 248 -11.75 8.58 25.10
CA VAL A 248 -10.78 7.94 25.98
C VAL A 248 -11.22 6.50 26.25
N VAL A 249 -10.28 5.58 26.08
CA VAL A 249 -10.42 4.17 26.43
C VAL A 249 -9.67 3.94 27.74
N ALA A 250 -10.33 3.33 28.72
CA ALA A 250 -9.68 2.92 29.96
C ALA A 250 -10.30 1.64 30.51
N LYS A 251 -9.48 0.61 30.68
CA LYS A 251 -9.92 -0.71 31.16
C LYS A 251 -10.45 -0.66 32.60
N ASP A 252 -9.98 0.31 33.39
CA ASP A 252 -10.41 0.57 34.78
C ASP A 252 -11.77 1.29 34.89
N GLY A 253 -12.38 1.68 33.76
CA GLY A 253 -13.66 2.39 33.72
C GLY A 253 -13.55 3.92 33.88
N SER A 254 -12.35 4.48 33.93
CA SER A 254 -12.13 5.93 34.02
C SER A 254 -12.22 6.68 32.68
N GLY A 255 -12.51 5.97 31.58
CA GLY A 255 -12.68 6.49 30.22
C GLY A 255 -14.12 6.29 29.72
N GLN A 256 -14.41 6.77 28.51
CA GLN A 256 -15.72 6.60 27.88
C GLN A 256 -15.97 5.16 27.41
N PHE A 257 -14.91 4.43 27.05
CA PHE A 257 -14.98 3.05 26.57
C PHE A 257 -14.03 2.14 27.34
N LYS A 258 -14.36 0.84 27.40
CA LYS A 258 -13.49 -0.16 28.05
C LYS A 258 -12.58 -0.87 27.04
N THR A 259 -12.98 -0.96 25.79
CA THR A 259 -12.21 -1.57 24.70
C THR A 259 -11.85 -0.54 23.64
N VAL A 260 -10.77 -0.81 22.90
CA VAL A 260 -10.32 0.05 21.81
C VAL A 260 -11.27 -0.07 20.61
N LEU A 261 -11.78 -1.27 20.33
CA LEU A 261 -12.75 -1.49 19.25
C LEU A 261 -14.06 -0.71 19.46
N GLU A 262 -14.58 -0.63 20.69
CA GLU A 262 -15.77 0.19 20.99
C GLU A 262 -15.52 1.67 20.68
N ALA A 263 -14.35 2.20 21.05
CA ALA A 263 -14.00 3.59 20.77
C ALA A 263 -13.84 3.85 19.27
N ILE A 264 -13.23 2.94 18.51
CA ILE A 264 -13.14 3.04 17.05
C ILE A 264 -14.54 3.01 16.43
N ASN A 265 -15.42 2.11 16.89
CA ASN A 265 -16.79 2.01 16.40
C ASN A 265 -17.66 3.22 16.77
N SER A 266 -17.23 4.05 17.72
CA SER A 266 -17.87 5.33 18.05
C SER A 266 -17.57 6.46 17.08
N TYR A 267 -16.71 6.22 16.08
CA TYR A 267 -16.37 7.19 15.04
C TYR A 267 -17.64 7.74 14.36
N PRO A 268 -17.89 9.06 14.40
CA PRO A 268 -19.14 9.61 13.94
C PRO A 268 -19.22 9.63 12.40
N LYS A 269 -20.43 9.40 11.87
CA LYS A 269 -20.69 9.53 10.44
C LYS A 269 -20.35 10.95 9.98
N ASN A 270 -19.67 11.08 8.85
CA ASN A 270 -19.26 12.35 8.23
C ASN A 270 -18.33 13.21 9.11
N TYR A 271 -17.53 12.60 9.99
CA TYR A 271 -16.50 13.33 10.73
C TYR A 271 -15.50 13.99 9.77
N THR A 272 -15.11 15.22 10.08
CA THR A 272 -14.09 15.95 9.35
C THR A 272 -12.92 16.26 10.27
N GLY A 273 -11.70 16.12 9.75
CA GLY A 273 -10.47 16.28 10.52
C GLY A 273 -9.97 14.98 11.16
N ARG A 274 -9.01 15.14 12.07
CA ARG A 274 -8.28 14.07 12.77
C ARG A 274 -9.10 13.59 13.97
N TYR A 275 -9.58 12.34 13.95
CA TYR A 275 -10.33 11.76 15.08
C TYR A 275 -9.35 11.10 16.05
N ILE A 276 -9.33 11.54 17.30
CA ILE A 276 -8.27 11.22 18.26
C ILE A 276 -8.82 10.32 19.37
N ILE A 277 -8.26 9.13 19.49
CA ILE A 277 -8.56 8.16 20.55
C ILE A 277 -7.35 8.07 21.47
N TYR A 278 -7.56 8.36 22.75
CA TYR A 278 -6.57 8.12 23.79
C TYR A 278 -6.84 6.79 24.48
N VAL A 279 -5.86 5.89 24.49
CA VAL A 279 -5.93 4.57 25.12
C VAL A 279 -5.02 4.52 26.33
N LYS A 280 -5.59 4.54 27.53
CA LYS A 280 -4.83 4.50 28.78
C LYS A 280 -4.02 3.21 28.91
N ALA A 281 -3.07 3.20 29.84
CA ALA A 281 -2.30 2.03 30.23
C ALA A 281 -3.21 0.83 30.54
N GLY A 282 -2.85 -0.32 29.99
CA GLY A 282 -3.59 -1.56 30.08
C GLY A 282 -3.18 -2.55 29.00
N VAL A 283 -3.49 -3.82 29.24
CA VAL A 283 -3.41 -4.89 28.24
C VAL A 283 -4.81 -5.15 27.70
N TYR A 284 -5.00 -4.94 26.41
CA TYR A 284 -6.25 -5.01 25.68
C TYR A 284 -6.21 -6.25 24.78
N ASP A 285 -6.85 -7.33 25.24
CA ASP A 285 -6.95 -8.60 24.49
C ASP A 285 -8.16 -8.53 23.57
N GLU A 286 -7.93 -8.03 22.35
CA GLU A 286 -8.96 -7.78 21.36
C GLU A 286 -8.38 -7.81 19.94
N TYR A 287 -9.16 -8.34 19.00
CA TYR A 287 -8.83 -8.33 17.58
C TYR A 287 -9.52 -7.14 16.90
N ILE A 288 -8.75 -6.27 16.26
CA ILE A 288 -9.25 -5.00 15.71
C ILE A 288 -8.99 -4.93 14.21
N THR A 289 -10.01 -4.53 13.46
CA THR A 289 -9.89 -4.12 12.05
C THR A 289 -10.49 -2.73 11.89
N VAL A 290 -9.64 -1.74 11.60
CA VAL A 290 -10.07 -0.38 11.28
C VAL A 290 -10.51 -0.35 9.81
N ASP A 291 -11.82 -0.19 9.61
CA ASP A 291 -12.45 -0.08 8.30
C ASP A 291 -11.98 1.18 7.53
N LYS A 292 -11.89 1.07 6.19
CA LYS A 292 -11.47 2.17 5.28
C LYS A 292 -12.28 3.46 5.45
N LYS A 293 -13.51 3.39 5.97
CA LYS A 293 -14.37 4.55 6.25
C LYS A 293 -13.88 5.42 7.42
N PHE A 294 -13.04 4.88 8.32
CA PHE A 294 -12.54 5.60 9.51
C PHE A 294 -11.23 6.35 9.21
N LYS A 295 -11.21 7.12 8.12
CA LYS A 295 -10.02 7.89 7.68
C LYS A 295 -9.57 8.90 8.73
N ASN A 296 -8.29 9.29 8.69
CA ASN A 296 -7.72 10.28 9.63
C ASN A 296 -7.84 9.91 11.11
N LEU A 297 -7.92 8.62 11.43
CA LEU A 297 -7.93 8.15 12.80
C LEU A 297 -6.52 8.25 13.41
N PHE A 298 -6.42 8.83 14.60
CA PHE A 298 -5.20 8.86 15.41
C PHE A 298 -5.44 8.20 16.75
N ILE A 299 -4.73 7.12 17.03
CA ILE A 299 -4.73 6.46 18.33
C ILE A 299 -3.41 6.69 19.05
N TYR A 300 -3.46 7.03 20.33
CA TYR A 300 -2.24 7.11 21.14
C TYR A 300 -2.43 6.53 22.54
N GLY A 301 -1.34 6.04 23.12
CA GLY A 301 -1.35 5.43 24.45
C GLY A 301 -0.35 6.04 25.43
N ASP A 302 -0.30 5.47 26.63
CA ASP A 302 0.57 5.89 27.74
C ASP A 302 2.03 5.45 27.59
N GLY A 303 2.37 4.79 26.47
CA GLY A 303 3.68 4.22 26.17
C GLY A 303 3.56 2.79 25.65
N ASN A 304 4.44 2.40 24.73
CA ASN A 304 4.46 1.06 24.13
C ASN A 304 4.83 -0.08 25.12
N THR A 305 5.18 0.22 26.37
CA THR A 305 5.33 -0.75 27.45
C THR A 305 4.13 -0.77 28.42
N LYS A 306 3.18 0.15 28.27
CA LYS A 306 2.04 0.34 29.18
C LYS A 306 0.70 0.11 28.51
N THR A 307 0.53 0.55 27.27
CA THR A 307 -0.67 0.35 26.47
C THR A 307 -0.37 -0.70 25.40
N ILE A 308 -0.95 -1.89 25.56
CA ILE A 308 -0.66 -3.07 24.72
C ILE A 308 -1.98 -3.62 24.18
N ILE A 309 -2.09 -3.76 22.87
CA ILE A 309 -3.17 -4.49 22.21
C ILE A 309 -2.61 -5.88 21.83
N THR A 310 -3.20 -6.95 22.33
CA THR A 310 -2.68 -8.32 22.24
C THR A 310 -3.69 -9.30 21.66
N GLY A 311 -3.17 -10.37 21.07
CA GLY A 311 -3.89 -11.52 20.52
C GLY A 311 -2.95 -12.71 20.36
N CYS A 312 -3.46 -13.85 19.86
CA CYS A 312 -2.72 -15.10 19.70
C CYS A 312 -3.16 -15.96 18.49
N LYS A 313 -4.01 -15.43 17.59
CA LYS A 313 -4.40 -16.14 16.36
C LYS A 313 -3.17 -16.45 15.52
N ASN A 314 -3.16 -17.63 14.92
CA ASN A 314 -2.00 -18.14 14.19
C ASN A 314 -2.42 -19.14 13.12
N PHE A 315 -1.50 -19.38 12.18
CA PHE A 315 -1.74 -20.28 11.06
C PHE A 315 -1.74 -21.75 11.46
N HIS A 316 -0.92 -22.14 12.43
CA HIS A 316 -0.85 -23.53 12.90
C HIS A 316 -2.22 -24.04 13.38
N GLU A 317 -3.02 -23.19 14.03
CA GLU A 317 -4.38 -23.49 14.51
C GLU A 317 -5.46 -23.28 13.43
N GLY A 318 -5.07 -23.11 12.16
CA GLY A 318 -5.98 -23.08 11.02
C GLY A 318 -6.50 -21.69 10.62
N THR A 319 -6.00 -20.60 11.21
CA THR A 319 -6.36 -19.23 10.78
C THR A 319 -5.48 -18.78 9.62
N LYS A 320 -6.07 -18.31 8.51
CA LYS A 320 -5.27 -17.78 7.38
C LYS A 320 -4.42 -16.59 7.82
N THR A 321 -3.19 -16.49 7.29
CA THR A 321 -2.19 -15.49 7.72
C THR A 321 -2.76 -14.08 7.82
N MET A 322 -3.51 -13.61 6.81
CA MET A 322 -4.13 -12.27 6.83
C MET A 322 -5.08 -12.05 8.02
N ARG A 323 -5.79 -13.09 8.46
CA ARG A 323 -6.74 -13.09 9.58
C ARG A 323 -6.10 -13.30 10.95
N THR A 324 -4.80 -13.62 11.00
CA THR A 324 -4.07 -13.76 12.27
C THR A 324 -3.79 -12.43 12.95
N SER A 325 -3.90 -11.31 12.22
CA SER A 325 -3.56 -9.97 12.72
C SER A 325 -4.31 -9.62 14.00
N THR A 326 -3.57 -9.34 15.08
CA THR A 326 -4.13 -8.75 16.31
C THR A 326 -4.77 -7.39 16.00
N PHE A 327 -4.03 -6.51 15.32
CA PHE A 327 -4.55 -5.23 14.86
C PHE A 327 -4.35 -5.10 13.36
N SER A 328 -5.38 -4.65 12.65
CA SER A 328 -5.28 -4.26 11.26
C SER A 328 -5.94 -2.92 10.96
N THR A 329 -5.36 -2.16 10.03
CA THR A 329 -5.94 -0.91 9.55
C THR A 329 -5.99 -0.85 8.03
N ASN A 330 -7.20 -0.65 7.51
CA ASN A 330 -7.49 -0.37 6.11
C ASN A 330 -7.79 1.13 5.90
N ALA A 331 -7.72 1.94 6.95
CA ALA A 331 -8.05 3.37 6.91
C ALA A 331 -6.86 4.21 6.43
N ASP A 332 -7.11 5.05 5.43
CA ASP A 332 -6.14 6.05 4.99
C ASP A 332 -5.84 7.07 6.09
N ASP A 333 -4.62 7.58 6.08
CA ASP A 333 -4.12 8.60 7.00
C ASP A 333 -4.20 8.15 8.48
N PHE A 334 -4.12 6.83 8.74
CA PHE A 334 -4.10 6.30 10.09
C PHE A 334 -2.79 6.66 10.81
N ILE A 335 -2.87 7.10 12.07
CA ILE A 335 -1.71 7.37 12.90
C ILE A 335 -1.82 6.58 14.21
N ALA A 336 -0.73 5.97 14.63
CA ALA A 336 -0.59 5.42 15.98
C ALA A 336 0.65 6.00 16.69
N LYS A 337 0.55 6.25 18.00
CA LYS A 337 1.71 6.64 18.82
C LYS A 337 1.71 5.97 20.19
N SER A 338 2.87 5.57 20.70
CA SER A 338 3.02 5.13 22.10
C SER A 338 2.12 3.93 22.49
N ILE A 339 1.92 2.98 21.58
CA ILE A 339 1.14 1.76 21.76
C ILE A 339 1.93 0.55 21.25
N ALA A 340 1.79 -0.61 21.90
CA ALA A 340 2.26 -1.88 21.37
C ALA A 340 1.13 -2.69 20.72
N PHE A 341 1.44 -3.32 19.59
CA PHE A 341 0.65 -4.34 18.93
C PHE A 341 1.39 -5.67 19.08
N GLU A 342 0.74 -6.68 19.65
CA GLU A 342 1.38 -7.93 20.01
C GLU A 342 0.58 -9.14 19.52
N ASN A 343 1.29 -10.13 18.98
CA ASN A 343 0.77 -11.48 18.80
C ASN A 343 1.61 -12.47 19.61
N THR A 344 0.95 -13.17 20.52
CA THR A 344 1.55 -14.03 21.55
C THR A 344 1.56 -15.51 21.19
N ALA A 345 1.24 -15.87 19.94
CA ALA A 345 1.17 -17.25 19.47
C ALA A 345 2.48 -18.06 19.57
N GLY A 346 3.61 -17.39 19.80
CA GLY A 346 4.91 -18.05 19.89
C GLY A 346 5.49 -18.42 18.51
N ALA A 347 6.63 -19.10 18.52
CA ALA A 347 7.27 -19.59 17.29
C ALA A 347 6.55 -20.83 16.73
N GLU A 348 5.92 -21.60 17.62
CA GLU A 348 5.10 -22.78 17.35
C GLU A 348 3.81 -22.46 16.59
N GLY A 349 3.28 -21.24 16.71
CA GLY A 349 2.10 -20.79 15.97
C GLY A 349 2.35 -20.58 14.46
N HIS A 350 3.62 -20.63 14.02
CA HIS A 350 4.02 -20.23 12.67
C HIS A 350 3.55 -18.79 12.36
N GLN A 351 2.94 -18.54 11.19
CA GLN A 351 2.50 -17.20 10.79
C GLN A 351 1.49 -16.63 11.81
N ALA A 352 1.84 -15.49 12.42
CA ALA A 352 1.04 -14.87 13.47
C ALA A 352 1.27 -13.35 13.49
N VAL A 353 0.43 -12.61 12.76
CA VAL A 353 0.58 -11.18 12.54
C VAL A 353 0.21 -10.39 13.80
N ALA A 354 1.07 -9.46 14.22
CA ALA A 354 0.77 -8.50 15.28
C ALA A 354 0.08 -7.26 14.71
N LEU A 355 0.62 -6.72 13.62
CA LEU A 355 0.09 -5.54 12.94
C LEU A 355 0.02 -5.76 11.43
N ARG A 356 -1.17 -5.56 10.83
CA ARG A 356 -1.37 -5.51 9.38
C ARG A 356 -1.80 -4.12 8.94
N VAL A 357 -1.10 -3.53 7.98
CA VAL A 357 -1.37 -2.16 7.51
C VAL A 357 -1.64 -2.16 6.03
N GLN A 358 -2.84 -1.74 5.66
CA GLN A 358 -3.31 -1.62 4.28
C GLN A 358 -3.69 -0.17 3.93
N GLY A 359 -4.04 0.67 4.90
CA GLY A 359 -4.39 2.07 4.64
C GLY A 359 -3.22 2.93 4.14
N ASP A 360 -3.45 3.78 3.15
CA ASP A 360 -2.41 4.65 2.59
C ASP A 360 -2.02 5.79 3.55
N ARG A 361 -0.77 6.24 3.49
CA ARG A 361 -0.22 7.31 4.36
C ARG A 361 -0.36 6.99 5.85
N SER A 362 -0.19 5.71 6.21
CA SER A 362 -0.21 5.28 7.61
C SER A 362 1.10 5.60 8.32
N ALA A 363 1.04 6.08 9.56
CA ALA A 363 2.24 6.46 10.32
C ALA A 363 2.24 5.95 11.77
N PHE A 364 3.40 5.49 12.24
CA PHE A 364 3.57 4.88 13.56
C PHE A 364 4.77 5.51 14.27
N PHE A 365 4.57 5.99 15.49
CA PHE A 365 5.59 6.72 16.26
C PHE A 365 5.73 6.15 17.67
N ASP A 366 6.94 5.82 18.10
CA ASP A 366 7.18 5.29 19.46
C ASP A 366 6.30 4.06 19.76
N CYS A 367 5.98 3.28 18.73
CA CYS A 367 5.16 2.08 18.81
C CYS A 367 6.03 0.83 19.02
N ALA A 368 5.40 -0.28 19.38
CA ALA A 368 6.04 -1.59 19.32
C ALA A 368 5.20 -2.59 18.52
N MET A 369 5.85 -3.44 17.74
CA MET A 369 5.24 -4.57 17.03
C MET A 369 5.97 -5.83 17.48
N ARG A 370 5.27 -6.71 18.19
CA ARG A 370 5.87 -7.87 18.86
C ARG A 370 5.23 -9.17 18.41
N GLY A 371 6.04 -10.08 17.89
CA GLY A 371 5.61 -11.41 17.49
C GLY A 371 6.79 -12.35 17.32
N TYR A 372 6.59 -13.36 16.48
CA TYR A 372 7.61 -14.29 16.00
C TYR A 372 7.62 -14.25 14.48
N GLN A 373 7.03 -15.24 13.81
CA GLN A 373 6.92 -15.26 12.36
C GLN A 373 5.81 -14.30 11.89
N ASP A 374 6.08 -13.54 10.83
CA ASP A 374 5.11 -12.64 10.16
C ASP A 374 4.61 -11.48 11.05
N THR A 375 5.45 -10.92 11.92
CA THR A 375 5.04 -9.92 12.93
C THR A 375 4.38 -8.65 12.33
N LEU A 376 5.03 -8.01 11.36
CA LEU A 376 4.54 -6.79 10.70
C LEU A 376 4.22 -7.07 9.23
N TYR A 377 2.93 -7.11 8.91
CA TYR A 377 2.41 -7.22 7.55
C TYR A 377 2.18 -5.81 6.99
N ALA A 378 3.21 -5.23 6.38
CA ALA A 378 3.14 -3.97 5.63
C ALA A 378 2.45 -4.22 4.27
N HIS A 379 1.13 -4.41 4.31
CA HIS A 379 0.34 -5.03 3.24
C HIS A 379 0.43 -4.27 1.93
N ALA A 380 0.04 -3.01 1.92
CA ALA A 380 -0.09 -2.19 0.73
C ALA A 380 0.09 -0.70 1.05
N HIS A 381 0.24 0.10 0.00
CA HIS A 381 0.34 1.56 0.06
C HIS A 381 1.53 2.09 0.89
N ARG A 382 1.56 3.41 1.14
CA ARG A 382 2.67 4.11 1.80
C ARG A 382 2.56 4.06 3.31
N GLN A 383 3.66 3.71 3.96
CA GLN A 383 3.71 3.52 5.41
C GLN A 383 5.02 4.05 5.99
N PHE A 384 4.93 4.68 7.16
CA PHE A 384 6.07 5.26 7.86
C PHE A 384 6.12 4.85 9.33
N TYR A 385 7.27 4.35 9.77
CA TYR A 385 7.50 3.90 11.14
C TYR A 385 8.73 4.63 11.69
N ARG A 386 8.60 5.34 12.81
CA ARG A 386 9.71 6.09 13.40
C ARG A 386 9.80 5.86 14.90
N ASN A 387 11.02 5.61 15.39
CA ASN A 387 11.29 5.32 16.80
C ASN A 387 10.52 4.08 17.31
N CYS A 388 10.27 3.11 16.45
CA CYS A 388 9.53 1.90 16.81
C CYS A 388 10.45 0.80 17.30
N GLU A 389 9.87 -0.17 18.01
CA GLU A 389 10.47 -1.47 18.28
C GLU A 389 9.74 -2.54 17.46
N ILE A 390 10.45 -3.31 16.63
CA ILE A 390 9.84 -4.40 15.84
C ILE A 390 10.62 -5.67 16.16
N SER A 391 9.92 -6.71 16.62
CA SER A 391 10.56 -7.96 17.06
C SER A 391 9.92 -9.21 16.48
N GLY A 392 10.74 -10.16 16.02
CA GLY A 392 10.25 -11.41 15.44
C GLY A 392 11.37 -12.36 15.02
N THR A 393 11.01 -13.38 14.25
CA THR A 393 11.92 -14.47 13.81
C THR A 393 11.98 -14.58 12.29
N ILE A 394 10.97 -15.18 11.67
CA ILE A 394 10.90 -15.47 10.23
C ILE A 394 10.02 -14.43 9.55
N ASP A 395 10.54 -13.81 8.48
CA ASP A 395 9.84 -12.85 7.63
C ASP A 395 9.08 -11.78 8.41
N PHE A 396 9.63 -11.34 9.54
CA PHE A 396 8.83 -10.62 10.52
C PHE A 396 8.55 -9.15 10.14
N ILE A 397 9.15 -8.67 9.04
CA ILE A 397 8.76 -7.45 8.33
C ILE A 397 8.55 -7.83 6.86
N PHE A 398 7.29 -7.88 6.42
CA PHE A 398 6.95 -8.37 5.09
C PHE A 398 5.71 -7.70 4.52
N GLY A 399 5.46 -7.92 3.23
CA GLY A 399 4.31 -7.34 2.55
C GLY A 399 4.67 -6.70 1.21
N TYR A 400 3.74 -5.94 0.65
CA TYR A 400 3.85 -5.29 -0.66
C TYR A 400 3.87 -3.77 -0.54
N GLY A 401 3.88 -3.22 0.68
CA GLY A 401 3.79 -1.78 0.93
C GLY A 401 5.07 -1.02 0.57
N THR A 402 4.90 0.26 0.31
CA THR A 402 5.98 1.25 0.24
C THR A 402 6.34 1.68 1.67
N THR A 403 7.38 1.06 2.24
CA THR A 403 7.60 1.08 3.68
C THR A 403 8.93 1.72 4.05
N LEU A 404 8.90 2.74 4.92
CA LEU A 404 10.09 3.33 5.52
C LEU A 404 10.06 3.18 7.04
N ILE A 405 11.07 2.50 7.57
CA ILE A 405 11.31 2.30 9.00
C ILE A 405 12.57 3.08 9.37
N GLN A 406 12.44 4.06 10.26
CA GLN A 406 13.50 4.99 10.63
C GLN A 406 13.76 5.00 12.13
N ASN A 407 15.02 5.16 12.52
CA ASN A 407 15.43 5.37 13.93
C ASN A 407 14.85 4.32 14.88
N SER A 408 14.71 3.08 14.40
CA SER A 408 13.94 2.04 15.09
C SER A 408 14.84 0.89 15.53
N ARG A 409 14.38 0.14 16.54
CA ARG A 409 15.05 -1.07 17.02
C ARG A 409 14.40 -2.29 16.41
N ILE A 410 15.21 -3.09 15.72
CA ILE A 410 14.80 -4.30 15.03
C ILE A 410 15.40 -5.48 15.81
N ILE A 411 14.55 -6.20 16.53
CA ILE A 411 14.97 -7.21 17.52
C ILE A 411 14.71 -8.61 16.96
N VAL A 412 15.77 -9.33 16.65
CA VAL A 412 15.69 -10.70 16.16
C VAL A 412 15.61 -11.67 17.32
N ARG A 413 14.50 -12.40 17.42
CA ARG A 413 14.21 -13.33 18.52
C ARG A 413 14.76 -14.73 18.22
N LYS A 414 14.79 -15.58 19.25
CA LYS A 414 15.17 -16.99 19.10
C LYS A 414 14.03 -17.76 18.39
N PRO A 415 14.29 -18.39 17.24
CA PRO A 415 13.29 -19.21 16.55
C PRO A 415 13.25 -20.62 17.14
N MET A 416 12.39 -21.50 16.58
CA MET A 416 12.44 -22.91 16.91
C MET A 416 13.73 -23.56 16.38
N SER A 417 14.02 -24.77 16.88
CA SER A 417 15.12 -25.58 16.34
C SER A 417 14.94 -25.81 14.83
N ASN A 418 16.06 -25.81 14.09
CA ASN A 418 16.12 -25.96 12.63
C ASN A 418 15.46 -24.85 11.79
N GLN A 419 14.92 -23.80 12.40
CA GLN A 419 14.47 -22.60 11.69
C GLN A 419 15.63 -21.62 11.48
N GLN A 420 15.39 -20.63 10.63
CA GLN A 420 16.30 -19.51 10.40
C GLN A 420 15.51 -18.22 10.50
N ASN A 421 16.15 -17.17 11.00
CA ASN A 421 15.56 -15.86 11.09
C ASN A 421 15.74 -15.08 9.77
N ILE A 422 14.72 -14.32 9.41
CA ILE A 422 14.73 -13.45 8.24
C ILE A 422 14.07 -12.14 8.63
N VAL A 423 14.82 -11.04 8.53
CA VAL A 423 14.31 -9.72 8.94
C VAL A 423 13.26 -9.20 7.96
N VAL A 424 13.58 -9.18 6.66
CA VAL A 424 12.71 -8.61 5.63
C VAL A 424 12.33 -9.63 4.55
N ALA A 425 11.05 -9.70 4.21
CA ALA A 425 10.55 -10.44 3.06
C ALA A 425 9.67 -9.53 2.19
N ASP A 426 10.30 -8.75 1.31
CA ASP A 426 9.57 -7.82 0.45
C ASP A 426 8.88 -8.56 -0.71
N GLY A 427 7.61 -8.23 -0.92
CA GLY A 427 6.70 -8.84 -1.88
C GLY A 427 6.59 -8.08 -3.21
N THR A 428 7.50 -7.17 -3.54
CA THR A 428 7.45 -6.47 -4.83
C THR A 428 7.45 -7.47 -5.99
N ASP A 429 6.33 -7.51 -6.73
CA ASP A 429 6.07 -8.54 -7.76
C ASP A 429 6.29 -8.03 -9.19
N GLN A 430 6.23 -6.72 -9.40
CA GLN A 430 6.37 -6.11 -10.72
C GLN A 430 7.48 -5.05 -10.71
N LYS A 431 8.24 -4.97 -11.80
CA LYS A 431 9.37 -4.02 -11.96
C LYS A 431 8.99 -2.57 -11.67
N ASN A 432 7.85 -2.13 -12.20
CA ASN A 432 7.37 -0.76 -12.13
C ASN A 432 6.48 -0.47 -10.90
N MET A 433 6.31 -1.44 -10.01
CA MET A 433 5.63 -1.27 -8.74
C MET A 433 6.46 -0.35 -7.81
N PRO A 434 5.87 0.72 -7.25
CA PRO A 434 6.61 1.72 -6.47
C PRO A 434 6.77 1.28 -5.01
N THR A 435 7.17 0.03 -4.79
CA THR A 435 7.16 -0.62 -3.47
C THR A 435 8.56 -1.07 -3.06
N GLY A 436 8.67 -1.52 -1.81
CA GLY A 436 9.93 -1.86 -1.17
C GLY A 436 9.93 -1.52 0.31
N ILE A 437 10.81 -2.19 1.05
CA ILE A 437 11.03 -1.95 2.48
C ILE A 437 12.40 -1.31 2.69
N VAL A 438 12.42 -0.14 3.33
CA VAL A 438 13.64 0.60 3.67
C VAL A 438 13.80 0.66 5.19
N LEU A 439 14.92 0.14 5.69
CA LEU A 439 15.37 0.33 7.06
C LEU A 439 16.49 1.37 7.05
N GLN A 440 16.26 2.50 7.71
CA GLN A 440 17.22 3.60 7.78
C GLN A 440 17.54 3.98 9.22
N ASN A 441 18.83 4.05 9.55
CA ASN A 441 19.31 4.43 10.88
C ASN A 441 18.65 3.59 12.00
N CYS A 442 18.47 2.30 11.75
CA CYS A 442 17.94 1.35 12.71
C CYS A 442 19.06 0.56 13.39
N GLU A 443 18.74 -0.02 14.55
CA GLU A 443 19.58 -0.99 15.25
C GLU A 443 19.02 -2.40 15.05
N ILE A 444 19.72 -3.25 14.32
CA ILE A 444 19.35 -4.66 14.08
C ILE A 444 20.13 -5.55 15.04
N MET A 445 19.48 -6.03 16.09
CA MET A 445 20.13 -6.67 17.23
C MET A 445 19.47 -8.00 17.60
N ALA A 446 20.26 -8.92 18.16
CA ALA A 446 19.72 -10.15 18.73
C ALA A 446 19.00 -9.84 20.05
N ASP A 447 17.84 -10.46 20.25
CA ASP A 447 17.20 -10.53 21.55
C ASP A 447 18.11 -11.24 22.56
N SER A 448 17.94 -10.92 23.84
CA SER A 448 18.65 -11.54 24.95
C SER A 448 18.60 -13.08 24.94
N THR A 449 17.48 -13.67 24.48
CA THR A 449 17.32 -15.13 24.38
C THR A 449 18.02 -15.75 23.18
N LEU A 450 18.20 -14.98 22.09
CA LEU A 450 18.97 -15.39 20.91
C LEU A 450 20.47 -15.17 21.12
N TYR A 451 20.87 -14.16 21.89
CA TYR A 451 22.25 -13.72 22.02
C TYR A 451 23.27 -14.85 22.29
N PRO A 452 23.00 -15.83 23.18
CA PRO A 452 23.91 -16.96 23.40
C PRO A 452 24.14 -17.83 22.16
N ASP A 453 23.12 -17.97 21.32
CA ASP A 453 23.10 -18.85 20.15
C ASP A 453 23.23 -18.10 18.82
N ARG A 454 23.39 -16.77 18.85
CA ARG A 454 23.27 -15.86 17.69
C ARG A 454 24.25 -16.14 16.55
N LEU A 455 25.37 -16.81 16.85
CA LEU A 455 26.37 -17.20 15.86
C LEU A 455 26.09 -18.58 15.24
N THR A 456 25.17 -19.36 15.82
CA THR A 456 24.80 -20.71 15.36
C THR A 456 23.41 -20.75 14.71
N VAL A 457 22.48 -19.93 15.20
CA VAL A 457 21.17 -19.75 14.59
C VAL A 457 21.30 -18.89 13.35
N ARG A 458 20.96 -19.46 12.19
CA ARG A 458 21.03 -18.74 10.91
C ARG A 458 20.09 -17.54 10.92
N THR A 459 20.60 -16.35 10.64
CA THR A 459 19.85 -15.10 10.55
C THR A 459 20.29 -14.32 9.31
N PHE A 460 19.32 -13.90 8.49
CA PHE A 460 19.54 -13.15 7.27
C PHE A 460 18.78 -11.82 7.29
N LEU A 461 19.34 -10.80 6.63
CA LEU A 461 18.69 -9.49 6.51
C LEU A 461 17.43 -9.55 5.67
N ALA A 462 17.43 -10.32 4.59
CA ALA A 462 16.27 -10.42 3.73
C ALA A 462 16.24 -11.72 2.92
N ARG A 463 15.05 -12.07 2.43
CA ARG A 463 14.87 -13.00 1.30
C ARG A 463 13.88 -12.42 0.29
N PRO A 464 13.98 -12.77 -1.00
CA PRO A 464 12.99 -12.36 -1.97
C PRO A 464 11.70 -13.18 -1.81
N TRP A 465 10.61 -12.56 -1.35
CA TRP A 465 9.30 -13.22 -1.33
C TRP A 465 8.70 -13.31 -2.73
N LYS A 466 8.86 -12.26 -3.54
CA LYS A 466 8.42 -12.19 -4.95
C LYS A 466 9.55 -11.76 -5.88
N ALA A 467 9.31 -11.84 -7.19
CA ALA A 467 10.36 -11.79 -8.22
C ALA A 467 11.16 -10.48 -8.27
N PHE A 468 10.57 -9.35 -7.87
CA PHE A 468 11.20 -8.03 -7.91
C PHE A 468 11.44 -7.45 -6.51
N SER A 469 11.54 -8.33 -5.51
CA SER A 469 11.75 -7.99 -4.10
C SER A 469 12.83 -6.91 -3.91
N ARG A 470 12.50 -5.89 -3.11
CA ARG A 470 13.33 -4.71 -2.88
C ARG A 470 13.40 -4.38 -1.39
N ALA A 471 14.52 -4.72 -0.77
CA ALA A 471 14.87 -4.32 0.58
C ALA A 471 16.13 -3.43 0.55
N VAL A 472 16.10 -2.30 1.25
CA VAL A 472 17.23 -1.36 1.32
C VAL A 472 17.58 -1.08 2.78
N PHE A 473 18.86 -1.25 3.12
CA PHE A 473 19.40 -1.04 4.46
C PHE A 473 20.39 0.12 4.41
N ILE A 474 20.06 1.26 5.03
CA ILE A 474 20.85 2.50 4.96
C ILE A 474 21.25 2.92 6.37
N GLU A 475 22.54 3.14 6.62
CA GLU A 475 23.03 3.71 7.89
C GLU A 475 22.61 2.92 9.15
N ASN A 476 22.37 1.61 9.02
CA ASN A 476 21.96 0.79 10.15
C ASN A 476 23.15 0.31 10.97
N THR A 477 22.98 0.23 12.29
CA THR A 477 23.85 -0.56 13.17
C THR A 477 23.37 -2.00 13.15
N ILE A 478 24.22 -2.93 12.76
CA ILE A 478 23.87 -4.35 12.60
C ILE A 478 24.75 -5.18 13.53
N GLY A 479 24.15 -5.96 14.41
CA GLY A 479 24.86 -6.88 15.30
C GLY A 479 25.57 -8.00 14.53
N ASP A 480 26.40 -8.76 15.25
CA ASP A 480 27.18 -9.88 14.72
C ASP A 480 26.35 -11.16 14.46
N LEU A 481 25.02 -11.08 14.58
CA LEU A 481 24.09 -12.20 14.36
C LEU A 481 23.85 -12.53 12.88
N ILE A 482 24.14 -11.61 11.95
CA ILE A 482 23.82 -11.80 10.52
C ILE A 482 24.87 -12.72 9.89
N ASN A 483 24.43 -13.82 9.27
CA ASN A 483 25.33 -14.74 8.58
C ASN A 483 25.89 -14.15 7.28
N ASN A 484 27.17 -14.42 7.03
CA ASN A 484 27.83 -14.12 5.76
C ASN A 484 27.45 -15.15 4.69
N ILE A 485 27.05 -14.68 3.50
CA ILE A 485 26.64 -15.54 2.38
C ILE A 485 27.84 -16.26 1.72
N ASN A 486 29.08 -15.87 2.05
CA ASN A 486 30.32 -16.41 1.45
C ASN A 486 30.92 -17.63 2.16
N GLU A 487 30.33 -18.14 3.23
CA GLU A 487 30.71 -19.47 3.71
C GLU A 487 30.15 -20.50 2.73
N LYS A 488 31.05 -21.09 1.93
CA LYS A 488 30.76 -22.29 1.16
C LYS A 488 30.13 -23.30 2.11
N LEU A 489 28.83 -23.51 1.94
CA LEU A 489 28.09 -24.63 2.52
C LEU A 489 28.70 -25.91 1.96
N HIS A 490 29.65 -26.49 2.70
CA HIS A 490 29.97 -27.90 2.58
C HIS A 490 28.80 -28.66 3.22
N ILE A 491 27.82 -29.00 2.37
CA ILE A 491 26.82 -30.04 2.67
C ILE A 491 27.51 -31.39 2.54
#